data_AF-A0A924AP63-F1
#
_entry.id   AF-A0A924AP63-F1
#
_cell.length_a   1.000
_cell.length_b   1.000
_cell.length_c   1.000
_cell.angle_alpha   90.00
_cell.angle_beta   90.00
_cell.angle_gamma   90.00
#
_symmetry.space_group_name_H-M   'P 1'
#
loop_
_entity.id
_entity.type
_entity.pdbx_description
1 polymer ?
#
loop_
_entity_poly.entity_id
_entity_poly.type
_entity_poly.pdbx_seq_one_letter_code
_entity_poly.pdbx_strand_id
1 'polypeptide(L)' 'MRVTGAGPHQSLTVLDATGRRVATLQADATGAATLRPGALAPGLYVVRAADGRTRRLLVE' A
#
# COMPACT_ATOMS: atom_id res chain seq x y z
N MET A 1 -7.66 -5.92 3.03
CA MET A 1 -6.40 -5.90 3.80
C MET A 1 -6.08 -4.48 4.25
N ARG A 2 -5.52 -4.29 5.46
CA ARG A 2 -5.25 -2.97 6.04
C ARG A 2 -3.75 -2.68 6.09
N VAL A 3 -3.34 -1.53 5.58
CA VAL A 3 -1.98 -0.97 5.68
C VAL A 3 -2.01 0.14 6.73
N THR A 4 -1.03 0.16 7.63
CA THR A 4 -0.93 1.15 8.72
C THR A 4 0.47 1.77 8.79
N GLY A 5 0.56 2.93 9.44
CA GLY A 5 1.83 3.65 9.68
C GLY A 5 2.17 4.71 8.63
N ALA A 6 1.22 5.05 7.76
CA ALA A 6 1.32 6.19 6.87
C ALA A 6 1.04 7.50 7.64
N GLY A 7 1.42 8.64 7.08
CA GLY A 7 0.90 9.93 7.54
C GLY A 7 -0.61 10.06 7.29
N PRO A 8 -1.34 10.87 8.08
CA PRO A 8 -2.75 11.19 7.81
C PRO A 8 -2.91 11.73 6.37
N HIS A 9 -3.91 11.22 5.64
CA HIS A 9 -4.19 11.61 4.25
C HIS A 9 -3.03 11.40 3.26
N GLN A 10 -1.99 10.67 3.65
CA GLN A 10 -0.83 10.43 2.81
C GLN A 10 -1.18 9.47 1.66
N SER A 11 -0.64 9.78 0.48
CA SER A 11 -0.73 8.87 -0.67
C SER A 11 0.32 7.76 -0.56
N LEU A 12 -0.11 6.54 -0.86
CA LEU A 12 0.69 5.33 -0.84
C LEU A 12 0.69 4.70 -2.23
N THR A 13 1.87 4.32 -2.72
CA THR A 13 2.03 3.61 -3.99
C THR A 13 2.27 2.14 -3.71
N VAL A 14 1.53 1.25 -4.36
CA VAL A 14 1.75 -0.20 -4.29
C VAL A 14 2.52 -0.65 -5.53
N LEU A 15 3.63 -1.33 -5.30
CA LEU A 15 4.57 -1.83 -6.30
C LEU A 15 4.58 -3.37 -6.25
N ASP A 16 4.60 -4.02 -7.41
CA ASP A 16 4.83 -5.46 -7.51
C ASP A 16 6.32 -5.81 -7.33
N ALA A 17 6.66 -7.10 -7.39
CA ALA A 17 8.02 -7.60 -7.22
C ALA A 17 9.01 -7.08 -8.28
N THR A 18 8.52 -6.57 -9.42
CA THR A 18 9.35 -5.97 -10.48
C THR A 18 9.57 -4.47 -10.26
N GLY A 19 8.97 -3.89 -9.21
CA GLY A 19 8.98 -2.46 -8.95
C GLY A 19 7.95 -1.68 -9.77
N ARG A 20 7.04 -2.36 -10.47
CA ARG A 20 5.99 -1.70 -11.26
C ARG A 20 4.84 -1.30 -10.35
N ARG A 21 4.34 -0.07 -10.53
CA ARG A 21 3.15 0.43 -9.83
C ARG A 21 1.89 -0.31 -10.29
N VAL A 22 1.19 -0.90 -9.33
CA VAL A 22 -0.06 -1.65 -9.56
C VAL A 22 -1.28 -0.98 -8.92
N ALA A 23 -1.09 -0.14 -7.90
CA ALA A 23 -2.18 0.60 -7.27
C ALA A 23 -1.68 1.86 -6.56
N THR A 24 -2.61 2.77 -6.27
CA THR A 24 -2.42 3.90 -5.36
C THR A 24 -3.49 3.80 -4.27
N LEU A 25 -3.10 4.02 -3.01
CA LEU A 25 -4.01 4.09 -1.88
C LEU A 25 -3.90 5.46 -1.22
N GLN A 26 -4.98 5.89 -0.58
CA GLN A 26 -4.98 7.08 0.27
C GLN A 26 -5.17 6.63 1.71
N ALA A 27 -4.29 7.06 2.59
CA ALA A 27 -4.48 6.86 4.02
C ALA A 27 -5.61 7.75 4.54
N ASP A 28 -6.32 7.28 5.56
CA ASP A 28 -7.31 8.05 6.30
C ASP A 28 -6.64 9.00 7.31
N ALA A 29 -7.44 9.68 8.13
CA ALA A 29 -6.95 10.59 9.16
C ALA A 29 -6.10 9.89 10.24
N THR A 30 -6.17 8.56 10.35
CA THR A 30 -5.40 7.75 11.31
C THR A 30 -4.10 7.20 10.71
N GLY A 31 -3.82 7.49 9.42
CA GLY A 31 -2.66 6.93 8.73
C GLY A 31 -2.86 5.47 8.30
N ALA A 32 -4.11 5.02 8.20
CA ALA A 32 -4.45 3.69 7.70
C ALA A 32 -5.03 3.75 6.29
N ALA A 33 -4.64 2.81 5.44
CA ALA A 33 -5.22 2.63 4.12
C ALA A 33 -5.79 1.22 3.97
N THR A 34 -6.92 1.10 3.27
CA THR A 34 -7.56 -0.19 3.05
C THR A 34 -7.48 -0.58 1.58
N LEU A 35 -6.90 -1.75 1.31
CA LEU A 35 -6.96 -2.41 0.03
C LEU A 35 -8.18 -3.33 -0.01
N ARG A 36 -9.03 -3.16 -1.02
CA ARG A 36 -10.22 -4.02 -1.20
C ARG A 36 -9.78 -5.47 -1.47
N PRO A 37 -10.46 -6.47 -0.90
CA PRO A 37 -10.23 -7.88 -1.26
C PRO A 37 -10.34 -8.08 -2.77
N GLY A 38 -9.46 -8.89 -3.36
CA GLY A 38 -9.42 -9.15 -4.81
C GLY A 38 -8.91 -7.99 -5.68
N ALA A 39 -8.51 -6.85 -5.09
CA ALA A 39 -7.93 -5.75 -5.86
C ALA A 39 -6.54 -6.07 -6.43
N LEU A 40 -5.84 -7.03 -5.83
CA LEU A 40 -4.54 -7.54 -6.26
C LEU A 40 -4.59 -9.07 -6.25
N ALA A 41 -3.84 -9.69 -7.16
CA ALA A 41 -3.60 -11.13 -7.11
C ALA A 41 -2.80 -11.48 -5.84
N PRO A 42 -2.86 -12.74 -5.37
CA PRO A 42 -1.99 -13.21 -4.29
C PRO A 42 -0.50 -13.01 -4.66
N GLY A 43 0.29 -12.53 -3.70
CA GLY A 43 1.69 -12.22 -3.92
C GLY A 43 2.28 -11.20 -2.94
N LEU A 44 3.57 -10.95 -3.10
CA LEU A 44 4.31 -9.97 -2.31
C LEU A 44 4.40 -8.63 -3.03
N TYR A 45 4.06 -7.57 -2.33
CA TYR A 45 4.08 -6.20 -2.81
C TYR A 45 4.86 -5.29 -1.87
N VAL A 46 5.30 -4.15 -2.40
CA VAL A 46 5.90 -3.06 -1.63
C VAL A 46 4.94 -1.88 -1.64
N VAL A 47 4.55 -1.42 -0.46
CA VAL A 47 3.82 -0.17 -0.29
C VAL A 47 4.82 0.92 0.06
N ARG A 48 4.90 1.95 -0.77
CA ARG A 48 5.77 3.10 -0.62
C ARG A 48 4.95 4.35 -0.29
N ALA A 49 5.27 4.99 0.83
CA ALA A 49 4.72 6.28 1.19
C ALA A 49 5.37 7.42 0.39
N ALA A 50 4.66 8.54 0.28
CA ALA A 50 5.17 9.73 -0.40
C ALA A 50 6.49 10.28 0.20
N ASP A 51 6.74 10.03 1.49
CA ASP A 51 7.98 10.38 2.18
C ASP A 51 9.14 9.38 1.99
N GLY A 52 8.94 8.34 1.17
CA GLY A 52 9.95 7.34 0.85
C GLY A 52 9.98 6.13 1.78
N ARG A 53 9.22 6.11 2.88
CA ARG A 53 9.10 4.93 3.74
C ARG A 53 8.46 3.78 2.96
N THR A 54 8.92 2.56 3.19
CA THR A 54 8.40 1.36 2.52
C THR A 54 7.96 0.30 3.52
N ARG A 55 6.96 -0.50 3.12
CA ARG A 55 6.45 -1.64 3.89
C ARG A 55 6.11 -2.79 2.95
N ARG A 56 6.36 -4.03 3.38
CA ARG A 56 5.94 -5.23 2.65
C ARG A 56 4.48 -5.53 2.91
N LEU A 57 3.78 -5.94 1.86
CA LEU A 57 2.36 -6.34 1.88
C LEU A 57 2.23 -7.71 1.23
N LEU A 58 1.85 -8.71 2.02
CA LEU A 58 1.52 -10.05 1.53
C LEU A 58 0.02 -10.11 1.26
N VAL A 59 -0.36 -10.37 0.01
CA VAL A 59 -1.75 -10.66 -0.38
C VAL A 59 -1.87 -12.18 -0.47
N GLU A 60 -2.84 -12.75 0.25
CA GLU A 60 -3.22 -14.17 0.23
C GLU A 60 -4.55 -14.37 -0.49
#